data_AF-H3NT94-F1
#
_entry.id   AF-H3NT94-F1
#
_cell.length_a   1.000
_cell.length_b   1.000
_cell.length_c   1.000
_cell.angle_alpha   90.00
_cell.angle_beta   90.00
_cell.angle_gamma   90.00
#
_symmetry.space_group_name_H-M   'P 1'
#
loop_
_entity.id
_entity.type
_entity.pdbx_description
1 polymer ?
#
loop_
_entity_poly.entity_id
_entity_poly.type
_entity_poly.pdbx_seq_one_letter_code
_entity_poly.pdbx_strand_id
1 'polypeptide(L)'
;MQSGQLSGLNWLIAGGIGSYLGYIGYSTIMWERLIANLQFSGTAVFAIYVSDSAGYTGSFLLQIVKDLFAADISRLDFFVAMNYGFGAAVLAGFIYGLVFFTSRDKAS
;
A
#
# COMPACT_ATOMS: atom_id res chain seq x y z
N MET A 1 16.20 17.74 -11.89
CA MET A 1 17.13 18.65 -11.18
C MET A 1 18.53 18.73 -11.81
N GLN A 2 18.92 17.83 -12.72
CA GLN A 2 20.22 17.89 -13.43
C GLN A 2 20.24 18.78 -14.70
N SER A 3 19.11 19.31 -15.17
CA SER A 3 19.03 20.10 -16.42
C SER A 3 18.83 21.61 -16.25
N GLY A 4 18.77 22.14 -15.02
CA GLY A 4 18.64 23.59 -14.76
C GLY A 4 17.34 24.27 -15.24
N GLN A 5 16.41 23.55 -15.86
CA GLN A 5 15.21 24.13 -16.51
C GLN A 5 13.97 24.27 -15.60
N LEU A 6 13.96 23.64 -14.43
CA LEU A 6 12.87 23.73 -13.47
C LEU A 6 13.41 24.15 -12.11
N SER A 7 12.88 25.26 -11.57
CA SER A 7 12.99 25.60 -10.15
C SER A 7 12.59 24.37 -9.34
N GLY A 8 13.42 23.98 -8.36
CA GLY A 8 13.17 22.78 -7.55
C GLY A 8 11.78 22.77 -6.91
N LEU A 9 11.24 23.96 -6.62
CA LEU A 9 9.86 24.15 -6.14
C LEU A 9 8.81 23.71 -7.17
N ASN A 10 8.96 24.08 -8.45
CA ASN A 10 8.00 23.73 -9.49
C ASN A 10 8.03 22.22 -9.79
N TRP A 11 9.21 21.60 -9.72
CA TRP A 11 9.31 20.15 -9.86
C TRP A 11 8.66 19.42 -8.68
N LEU A 12 8.85 19.91 -7.46
CA LEU A 12 8.21 19.37 -6.26
C LEU A 12 6.69 19.50 -6.33
N ILE A 13 6.17 20.67 -6.74
CA ILE A 13 4.73 20.91 -6.87
C ILE A 13 4.14 20.05 -7.98
N ALA A 14 4.74 20.03 -9.18
CA ALA A 14 4.25 19.23 -10.30
C ALA A 14 4.32 17.72 -9.99
N GLY A 15 5.39 17.25 -9.35
CA GLY A 15 5.52 15.87 -8.90
C GLY A 15 4.49 15.53 -7.81
N GLY A 16 4.28 16.43 -6.85
CA GLY A 16 3.27 16.29 -5.81
C GLY A 16 1.85 16.18 -6.38
N ILE A 17 1.46 17.12 -7.25
CA ILE A 17 0.15 17.11 -7.91
C ILE A 17 -0.02 15.85 -8.75
N GLY A 18 0.98 15.47 -9.55
CA GLY A 18 0.92 14.26 -10.38
C GLY A 18 0.76 12.99 -9.54
N SER A 19 1.54 12.86 -8.47
CA SER A 19 1.46 11.72 -7.55
C SER A 19 0.11 11.67 -6.82
N TYR A 20 -0.42 12.81 -6.39
CA TYR A 20 -1.71 12.91 -5.69
C TYR A 20 -2.89 12.56 -6.60
N LEU A 21 -2.89 13.06 -7.84
CA LEU A 21 -3.90 12.72 -8.84
C LEU A 21 -3.86 11.23 -9.19
N GLY A 22 -2.66 10.66 -9.34
CA GLY A 22 -2.48 9.22 -9.54
C GLY A 22 -3.02 8.41 -8.36
N TYR A 23 -2.66 8.80 -7.13
CA TYR A 23 -3.11 8.14 -5.91
C TYR A 23 -4.63 8.16 -5.76
N ILE A 24 -5.27 9.32 -5.86
CA ILE A 24 -6.73 9.44 -5.70
C ILE A 24 -7.47 8.76 -6.84
N GLY A 25 -7.04 8.99 -8.09
CA GLY A 25 -7.70 8.43 -9.26
C GLY A 25 -7.67 6.90 -9.24
N TYR A 26 -6.49 6.32 -9.00
CA TYR A 26 -6.34 4.87 -8.90
C TYR A 26 -7.12 4.29 -7.73
N SER A 27 -6.95 4.85 -6.54
CA SER A 27 -7.61 4.33 -5.33
C SER A 27 -9.13 4.37 -5.47
N THR A 28 -9.69 5.47 -5.97
CA THR A 28 -11.15 5.60 -6.14
C THR A 28 -11.69 4.57 -7.12
N ILE A 29 -11.11 4.45 -8.32
CA ILE A 29 -11.58 3.51 -9.35
C ILE A 29 -11.47 2.06 -8.87
N MET A 30 -10.38 1.72 -8.17
CA MET A 30 -10.18 0.39 -7.61
C MET A 30 -11.28 0.06 -6.57
N TRP A 31 -11.55 0.97 -5.64
CA TRP A 31 -12.55 0.76 -4.59
C TRP A 31 -13.98 0.76 -5.12
N GLU A 32 -14.32 1.62 -6.09
CA GLU A 32 -15.62 1.58 -6.77
C GLU A 32 -15.86 0.23 -7.45
N ARG A 33 -14.85 -0.31 -8.15
CA ARG A 33 -14.92 -1.63 -8.78
C ARG A 33 -15.07 -2.75 -7.75
N LEU A 34 -14.35 -2.69 -6.63
CA LEU A 34 -14.44 -3.69 -5.56
C LEU A 34 -15.84 -3.70 -4.92
N ILE A 35 -16.39 -2.54 -4.59
CA ILE A 35 -17.73 -2.40 -4.02
C ILE A 35 -18.79 -2.91 -5.00
N ALA A 36 -18.67 -2.56 -6.29
CA ALA A 36 -19.58 -3.04 -7.32
C ALA A 36 -19.58 -4.56 -7.46
N ASN A 37 -18.41 -5.21 -7.31
CA ASN A 37 -18.30 -6.68 -7.33
C ASN A 37 -18.78 -7.35 -6.04
N LEU A 38 -18.60 -6.71 -4.88
CA LEU A 38 -19.05 -7.27 -3.59
C LEU A 38 -20.56 -7.09 -3.33
N GLN A 39 -21.28 -6.34 -4.18
CA GLN A 39 -22.69 -5.95 -4.00
C GLN A 39 -22.99 -5.41 -2.58
N PHE A 40 -21.99 -4.81 -1.94
CA PHE A 40 -22.11 -4.25 -0.61
C PHE A 40 -22.59 -2.80 -0.70
N SER A 41 -23.53 -2.40 0.16
CA SER A 41 -24.04 -1.03 0.18
C SER A 41 -23.02 -0.12 0.89
N GLY A 42 -22.12 0.51 0.12
CA GLY A 42 -21.14 1.48 0.61
C GLY A 42 -20.57 2.32 -0.52
N THR A 43 -20.14 3.55 -0.24
CA THR A 43 -19.43 4.39 -1.22
C THR A 43 -17.92 4.11 -1.21
N ALA A 44 -17.21 4.38 -2.31
CA ALA A 44 -15.75 4.22 -2.37
C ALA A 44 -15.01 4.96 -1.24
N VAL A 45 -15.56 6.10 -0.80
CA VAL A 45 -15.04 6.87 0.33
C VAL A 45 -15.06 6.09 1.65
N PHE A 46 -16.08 5.26 1.88
CA PHE A 46 -16.12 4.39 3.06
C PHE A 46 -14.98 3.35 3.04
N ALA A 47 -14.74 2.72 1.90
CA ALA A 47 -13.64 1.75 1.76
C ALA A 47 -12.26 2.40 1.93
N ILE A 48 -12.07 3.60 1.38
CA ILE A 48 -10.85 4.39 1.59
C ILE A 48 -10.66 4.70 3.07
N TYR A 49 -11.70 5.14 3.78
CA TYR A 49 -11.64 5.46 5.20
C TYR A 49 -11.30 4.25 6.07
N VAL A 50 -11.89 3.08 5.76
CA VAL A 50 -11.56 1.82 6.43
C VAL A 50 -10.10 1.43 6.16
N SER A 51 -9.62 1.57 4.93
CA SER A 51 -8.23 1.29 4.55
C SER A 51 -7.23 2.19 5.31
N ASP A 52 -7.54 3.47 5.41
CA ASP A 52 -6.72 4.46 6.13
C ASP A 52 -6.70 4.16 7.64
N SER A 53 -7.87 3.91 8.22
CA SER A 53 -8.02 3.52 9.63
C SER A 53 -7.28 2.21 9.95
N ALA A 54 -7.30 1.23 9.04
CA ALA A 54 -6.56 -0.01 9.17
C ALA A 54 -5.04 0.24 9.12
N GLY A 55 -4.57 1.15 8.26
CA GLY A 55 -3.15 1.54 8.19
C GLY A 55 -2.64 2.18 9.49
N TYR A 56 -3.40 3.13 10.04
CA TYR A 56 -3.07 3.72 11.35
C TYR A 56 -3.12 2.68 12.48
N THR A 57 -4.13 1.83 12.49
CA THR A 57 -4.25 0.74 13.46
C THR A 57 -3.08 -0.23 13.36
N GLY A 58 -2.60 -0.53 12.15
CA GLY A 58 -1.40 -1.33 11.91
C GLY A 58 -0.14 -0.72 12.53
N SER A 59 -0.02 0.62 12.47
CA SER A 59 1.10 1.34 13.09
C SER A 59 1.06 1.24 14.62
N PHE A 60 -0.12 1.39 15.22
CA PHE A 60 -0.32 1.17 16.67
C PHE A 60 -0.04 -0.28 17.07
N LEU A 61 -0.53 -1.25 16.30
CA LEU A 61 -0.25 -2.67 16.50
C LEU A 61 1.23 -2.97 16.46
N LEU A 62 1.97 -2.40 15.50
CA LEU A 62 3.42 -2.58 15.39
C LEU A 62 4.15 -2.08 16.64
N GLN A 63 3.72 -0.93 17.18
CA GLN A 63 4.27 -0.37 18.42
C GLN A 63 4.01 -1.29 19.61
N ILE A 64 2.79 -1.81 19.75
CA ILE A 64 2.40 -2.75 20.83
C ILE A 64 3.15 -4.08 20.70
N VAL A 65 3.25 -4.64 19.49
CA VAL A 65 3.96 -5.89 19.25
C VAL A 65 5.44 -5.72 19.60
N LYS A 66 6.05 -4.60 19.22
CA LYS A 66 7.43 -4.30 19.62
C LYS A 66 7.56 -4.27 21.15
N ASP A 67 6.68 -3.53 21.82
CA ASP A 67 6.82 -3.29 23.26
C ASP A 67 6.48 -4.54 24.10
N LEU A 68 5.68 -5.49 23.59
CA LEU A 68 5.39 -6.76 24.26
C LEU A 68 6.40 -7.88 23.95
N PHE A 69 6.90 -7.98 22.71
CA PHE A 69 7.69 -9.14 22.27
C PHE A 69 9.19 -8.85 22.08
N ALA A 70 9.60 -7.58 21.99
CA ALA A 70 10.95 -7.19 21.61
C ALA A 70 11.41 -5.88 22.28
N ALA A 71 11.20 -5.75 23.60
CA ALA A 71 11.55 -4.55 24.36
C ALA A 71 13.06 -4.23 24.35
N ASP A 72 13.91 -5.26 24.29
CA ASP A 72 15.38 -5.13 24.29
C ASP A 72 16.00 -4.82 22.91
N ILE A 73 15.20 -4.86 21.83
CA ILE A 73 15.70 -4.65 20.47
C ILE A 73 15.49 -3.18 20.06
N SER A 74 16.49 -2.60 19.38
CA SER A 74 16.37 -1.27 18.79
C SER A 74 15.10 -1.16 17.95
N ARG A 75 14.38 -0.03 18.06
CA ARG A 75 13.18 0.26 17.25
C ARG A 75 13.43 0.08 15.76
N LEU A 76 14.64 0.42 15.31
CA LEU A 76 15.05 0.33 13.92
C LEU A 76 15.17 -1.12 13.46
N ASP A 77 15.86 -1.97 14.23
CA ASP A 77 16.15 -3.35 13.82
C ASP A 77 14.88 -4.20 13.78
N PHE A 78 13.97 -4.00 14.73
CA PHE A 78 12.65 -4.64 14.71
C PHE A 78 11.83 -4.22 13.49
N PHE A 79 11.81 -2.92 13.18
CA PHE A 79 11.10 -2.37 12.03
C PHE A 79 11.66 -2.94 10.71
N VAL A 80 12.99 -3.00 10.58
CA VAL A 80 13.68 -3.53 9.40
C VAL A 80 13.38 -5.02 9.22
N ALA A 81 13.48 -5.82 10.28
CA ALA A 81 13.18 -7.25 10.22
C ALA A 81 11.71 -7.51 9.85
N MET A 82 10.77 -6.78 10.45
CA MET A 82 9.35 -6.86 10.11
C MET A 82 9.08 -6.46 8.66
N ASN A 83 9.72 -5.40 8.17
CA ASN A 83 9.56 -4.94 6.80
C ASN A 83 10.11 -5.95 5.78
N TYR A 84 11.25 -6.58 6.06
CA TYR A 84 11.75 -7.69 5.23
C TYR A 84 10.79 -8.88 5.24
N GLY A 85 10.22 -9.24 6.39
CA GLY A 85 9.22 -10.30 6.49
C GLY A 85 7.96 -10.00 5.68
N PHE A 86 7.41 -8.79 5.82
CA PHE A 86 6.25 -8.33 5.05
C PHE A 86 6.54 -8.28 3.55
N GLY A 87 7.70 -7.75 3.17
CA GLY A 87 8.14 -7.70 1.77
C GLY A 87 8.26 -9.09 1.14
N ALA A 88 8.84 -10.05 1.87
CA ALA A 88 8.92 -11.45 1.42
C ALA A 88 7.53 -12.08 1.25
N ALA A 89 6.60 -11.85 2.19
CA ALA A 89 5.24 -12.35 2.11
C ALA A 89 4.47 -11.78 0.90
N VAL A 90 4.62 -10.47 0.63
CA VAL A 90 4.00 -9.82 -0.52
C VAL A 90 4.58 -10.35 -1.84
N LEU A 91 5.91 -10.51 -1.92
CA LEU A 91 6.57 -11.13 -3.08
C LEU A 91 6.06 -12.54 -3.33
N ALA A 92 5.96 -13.37 -2.28
CA ALA A 92 5.41 -14.71 -2.39
C ALA A 92 3.96 -14.70 -2.88
N GLY A 93 3.13 -13.77 -2.38
CA GLY A 93 1.75 -13.57 -2.84
C GLY A 93 1.67 -13.18 -4.31
N PHE A 94 2.54 -12.28 -4.78
CA PHE A 94 2.60 -11.92 -6.20
C PHE A 94 3.02 -13.09 -7.09
N ILE A 95 4.04 -13.86 -6.67
CA ILE A 95 4.47 -15.06 -7.39
C ILE A 95 3.30 -16.07 -7.46
N TYR A 96 2.60 -16.29 -6.35
CA TYR A 96 1.44 -17.17 -6.31
C TYR A 96 0.34 -16.68 -7.26
N GLY A 97 0.02 -15.38 -7.26
CA GLY A 97 -0.96 -14.79 -8.17
C GLY A 97 -0.57 -14.95 -9.64
N LEU A 98 0.72 -14.75 -9.98
CA LEU A 98 1.23 -14.97 -11.33
C LEU A 98 1.11 -16.43 -11.77
N VAL A 99 1.43 -17.38 -10.89
CA VAL A 99 1.27 -18.81 -11.17
C VAL A 99 -0.21 -19.17 -11.35
N PHE A 100 -1.10 -18.66 -10.50
CA PHE A 100 -2.53 -18.92 -10.61
C PHE A 100 -3.14 -18.36 -11.90
N PHE A 101 -2.75 -17.15 -12.33
CA PHE A 101 -3.28 -16.54 -13.54
C PHE A 101 -2.74 -17.24 -14.80
N THR A 102 -1.43 -17.52 -14.85
CA THR A 102 -0.81 -18.19 -16.01
C THR A 102 -1.21 -19.68 -16.14
N SER A 103 -1.59 -20.33 -15.06
CA SER A 103 -2.15 -21.69 -15.10
C SER A 103 -3.61 -21.71 -15.58
N ARG A 104 -4.38 -20.64 -15.34
CA ARG A 104 -5.74 -20.48 -15.89
C ARG A 104 -5.74 -20.18 -17.39
N ASP A 105 -4.81 -19.35 -17.87
CA ASP A 105 -4.69 -19.05 -19.31
C ASP A 105 -4.31 -20.27 -20.15
N LYS A 106 -3.63 -21.27 -19.57
CA LYS A 106 -3.29 -22.53 -20.27
C LYS A 106 -4.43 -23.56 -20.28
N ALA A 107 -5.53 -23.31 -19.55
CA ALA A 107 -6.67 -24.21 -19.43
C ALA A 107 -7.91 -23.73 -20.25
N SER A 108 -7.79 -22.62 -20.98
CA SER A 108 -8.75 -22.17 -22.00
C SER A 108 -8.20 -22.43 -23.40
#